data_AF-A0A6L8Q982-F1
#
_entry.id   AF-A0A6L8Q982-F1
#
_cell.length_a   1.000
_cell.length_b   1.000
_cell.length_c   1.000
_cell.angle_alpha   90.00
_cell.angle_beta   90.00
_cell.angle_gamma   90.00
#
_symmetry.space_group_name_H-M   'P 1'
#
loop_
_entity.id
_entity.type
_entity.pdbx_description
1 polymer ?
#
loop_
_entity_poly.entity_id
_entity_poly.type
_entity_poly.pdbx_seq_one_letter_code
_entity_poly.pdbx_strand_id
1 'polypeptide(L)' 'MYFQDIIISLQNYWSNKGCALHQPYDIEVGAGTFNPCTFFRVLGPEP' A
#
# COMPACT_ATOMS: atom_id res chain seq x y z
N MET A 1 -6.20 -19.46 -10.90
CA MET A 1 -6.02 -18.09 -10.39
C MET A 1 -7.04 -17.87 -9.30
N TYR A 2 -6.57 -17.74 -8.06
CA TYR A 2 -7.35 -17.38 -6.88
C TYR A 2 -7.20 -15.90 -6.56
N PHE A 3 -8.07 -15.37 -5.71
CA PHE A 3 -8.01 -13.96 -5.30
C PHE A 3 -6.69 -13.61 -4.60
N GLN A 4 -6.18 -14.52 -3.76
CA GLN A 4 -4.86 -14.37 -3.14
C GLN A 4 -3.72 -14.26 -4.17
N ASP A 5 -3.84 -14.94 -5.31
CA ASP A 5 -2.81 -14.89 -6.36
C ASP A 5 -2.73 -13.50 -6.97
N ILE A 6 -3.89 -12.81 -7.11
CA ILE A 6 -3.93 -11.42 -7.58
C ILE A 6 -3.22 -10.49 -6.58
N ILE A 7 -3.50 -10.63 -5.29
CA ILE A 7 -2.88 -9.81 -4.23
C ILE A 7 -1.35 -10.00 -4.25
N ILE A 8 -0.89 -11.26 -4.25
CA ILE A 8 0.55 -11.60 -4.27
C ILE A 8 1.21 -11.08 -5.56
N SER A 9 0.52 -11.19 -6.70
CA SER A 9 1.05 -10.70 -7.99
C SER A 9 1.26 -9.18 -7.99
N LEU A 10 0.32 -8.42 -7.43
CA LEU A 10 0.43 -6.97 -7.30
C LEU A 10 1.52 -6.56 -6.31
N GLN A 11 1.61 -7.24 -5.17
CA GLN A 11 2.67 -7.01 -4.18
C GLN A 11 4.06 -7.23 -4.80
N ASN A 12 4.24 -8.34 -5.52
CA ASN A 12 5.51 -8.63 -6.21
C ASN A 12 5.82 -7.61 -7.30
N TYR A 13 4.82 -7.22 -8.11
CA TYR A 13 5.00 -6.22 -9.16
C TYR A 13 5.49 -4.88 -8.59
N TRP A 14 4.84 -4.35 -7.55
CA TRP A 14 5.21 -3.06 -6.96
C TRP A 14 6.50 -3.11 -6.14
N SER A 15 6.77 -4.22 -5.45
CA SER A 15 8.06 -4.43 -4.78
C SER A 15 9.21 -4.39 -5.78
N ASN A 16 9.05 -4.99 -6.97
CA ASN A 16 10.05 -4.93 -8.04
C ASN A 16 10.22 -3.54 -8.66
N LYS A 17 9.27 -2.62 -8.43
CA LYS A 17 9.34 -1.21 -8.84
C LYS A 17 9.93 -0.31 -7.73
N GLY A 18 10.36 -0.89 -6.61
CA GLY A 18 10.97 -0.17 -5.50
C GLY A 18 9.96 0.34 -4.46
N CYS A 19 8.68 -0.06 -4.53
CA CYS A 19 7.71 0.31 -3.51
C CYS A 19 7.89 -0.54 -2.25
N ALA A 20 7.87 0.11 -1.08
CA ALA A 20 7.75 -0.59 0.20
C ALA A 20 6.34 -1.17 0.37
N LEU A 21 6.24 -2.44 0.78
CA LEU A 21 4.96 -3.09 1.02
C LEU A 21 4.45 -2.78 2.43
N HIS A 22 3.41 -1.94 2.50
CA HIS A 22 2.70 -1.62 3.75
C HIS A 22 1.53 -2.58 4.00
N GLN A 23 1.19 -2.77 5.27
CA GLN A 23 0.03 -3.57 5.69
C GLN A 23 -1.25 -2.72 5.72
N PRO A 24 -2.43 -3.37 5.66
CA PRO A 24 -3.69 -2.71 5.97
C PRO A 24 -3.63 -2.01 7.34
N TYR A 25 -4.35 -0.91 7.45
CA TYR A 25 -4.42 -0.17 8.71
C TYR A 25 -5.35 -0.88 9.69
N ASP A 26 -5.07 -0.76 10.99
CA ASP A 26 -5.71 -1.49 12.08
C ASP A 26 -6.98 -0.80 12.64
N ILE A 27 -7.38 0.31 12.03
CA ILE A 27 -8.65 1.00 12.31
C ILE A 27 -9.48 1.17 11.04
N GLU A 28 -10.77 1.40 11.21
CA GLU A 28 -11.72 1.55 10.12
C GLU A 28 -11.45 2.81 9.30
N VAL A 29 -11.31 2.63 7.98
CA VAL A 29 -11.16 3.72 7.02
C VAL A 29 -11.96 3.43 5.75
N GLY A 30 -12.49 4.47 5.11
CA GLY A 30 -13.29 4.33 3.89
C GLY A 30 -12.48 4.10 2.61
N ALA A 31 -11.18 4.39 2.63
CA ALA A 31 -10.28 4.22 1.49
C ALA A 31 -8.81 4.15 1.94
N GLY A 32 -7.95 3.55 1.12
CA GLY A 32 -6.50 3.49 1.38
C GLY A 32 -5.81 4.87 1.49
N THR A 33 -6.43 5.93 0.94
CA THR A 33 -5.96 7.32 1.08
C THR A 33 -5.89 7.78 2.54
N PHE A 34 -6.75 7.24 3.42
CA PHE A 34 -6.76 7.56 4.85
C PHE A 34 -5.72 6.78 5.67
N ASN A 35 -5.02 5.80 5.08
CA ASN A 35 -3.90 5.14 5.75
C ASN A 35 -2.80 6.18 6.00
N PRO A 36 -2.19 6.25 7.21
CA PRO A 36 -1.06 7.15 7.50
C PRO A 36 0.10 7.03 6.51
N CYS A 37 0.32 5.84 5.94
CA CYS A 37 1.34 5.57 4.92
C CYS A 37 1.04 6.26 3.57
N THR A 38 -0.17 6.79 3.38
CA THR A 38 -0.54 7.65 2.26
C THR A 38 -0.75 9.09 2.76
N PHE A 39 -1.70 9.31 3.67
CA PHE A 39 -2.16 10.66 4.05
C PHE A 39 -1.03 11.57 4.55
N PHE A 40 -0.12 11.04 5.38
CA PHE A 40 1.01 11.84 5.87
C PHE A 40 2.23 11.78 4.94
N ARG A 41 2.45 10.66 4.23
CA ARG A 41 3.61 10.48 3.35
C ARG A 41 3.56 11.30 2.07
N VAL A 42 2.39 11.80 1.68
CA VAL A 42 2.27 12.77 0.57
C VAL A 42 2.63 14.20 0.97
N LEU A 43 2.86 14.45 2.27
CA LEU A 43 3.25 15.75 2.80
C LEU A 43 4.77 15.81 2.94
N GLY A 44 5.36 16.93 2.53
CA GLY A 44 6.79 17.17 2.69
C GLY A 44 7.63 16.77 1.47
N PRO A 45 8.94 17.11 1.49
CA PRO A 45 9.86 16.82 0.39
C PRO A 45 10.47 15.41 0.44
N GLU A 46 10.20 14.63 1.49
CA GLU A 46 10.79 13.31 1.66
C GLU A 46 10.27 12.29 0.63
N PRO A 47 11.14 11.37 0.15
CA PRO A 47 10.76 10.29 -0.75
C PRO A 47 9.95 9.17 -0.08
#